data_AF-A0A9W6YMK3-F1
#
_entry.id   AF-A0A9W6YMK3-F1
#
_cell.length_a   1.000
_cell.length_b   1.000
_cell.length_c   1.000
_cell.angle_alpha   90.00
_cell.angle_beta   90.00
_cell.angle_gamma   90.00
#
_symmetry.space_group_name_H-M   'P 1'
#
loop_
_entity.id
_entity.type
_entity.pdbx_description
1 polymer ?
#
loop_
_entity_poly.entity_id
_entity_poly.type
_entity_poly.pdbx_seq_one_letter_code
_entity_poly.pdbx_strand_id
1 'polypeptide(L)'
;MRKPTLYANLKKCIFGASEIPVLGCLVVKNGVRPDPGKVRVINEWTTPSNVKELRQFLGLATYLFKYVSNYAGKIRPLSQLLKKEAAWDWTAECQQAFDAVKQGLTEAPILAVADQHRPFHIVCALMHESRGT
;
A
#
# COMPACT_ATOMS: atom_id res chain seq x y z
N MET A 1 -18.48 3.15 -38.17
CA MET A 1 -17.87 3.10 -36.82
C MET A 1 -16.40 3.53 -36.94
N ARG A 2 -15.99 4.59 -36.23
CA ARG A 2 -14.63 5.18 -36.33
C ARG A 2 -13.62 4.24 -35.65
N LYS A 3 -12.58 3.81 -36.38
CA LYS A 3 -11.44 3.06 -35.81
C LYS A 3 -10.62 4.04 -34.95
N PRO A 4 -10.47 3.83 -33.63
CA PRO A 4 -9.54 4.63 -32.86
C PRO A 4 -8.10 4.24 -33.26
N THR A 5 -7.30 5.24 -33.66
CA THR A 5 -5.87 5.08 -33.96
C THR A 5 -5.09 5.04 -32.65
N LEU A 6 -4.90 3.85 -32.08
CA LEU A 6 -4.03 3.62 -30.92
C LEU A 6 -2.66 3.16 -31.43
N TYR A 7 -1.60 3.85 -31.01
CA TYR A 7 -0.21 3.50 -31.30
C TYR A 7 0.48 3.01 -30.02
N ALA A 8 1.17 1.87 -30.08
CA ALA A 8 1.95 1.38 -28.96
C ALA A 8 3.27 2.14 -28.85
N ASN A 9 3.64 2.55 -27.64
CA ASN A 9 4.96 3.11 -27.38
C ASN A 9 5.95 1.95 -27.25
N LEU A 10 6.70 1.65 -28.32
CA LEU A 10 7.66 0.54 -28.37
C LEU A 10 8.71 0.59 -27.25
N LYS A 11 9.08 1.78 -26.76
CA LYS A 11 10.02 1.93 -25.64
C LYS A 11 9.44 1.45 -24.30
N LYS A 12 8.12 1.31 -24.21
CA LYS A 12 7.40 0.83 -23.02
C LYS A 12 6.90 -0.62 -23.19
N CYS A 13 7.13 -1.24 -24.35
CA CYS A 13 6.72 -2.61 -24.61
C CYS A 13 7.78 -3.58 -24.06
N ILE A 14 7.33 -4.57 -23.31
CA ILE A 14 8.16 -5.65 -22.77
C ILE A 14 7.58 -6.95 -23.32
N PHE A 15 8.41 -7.74 -24.02
CA PHE A 15 8.00 -8.99 -24.67
C PHE A 15 8.78 -10.17 -24.08
N GLY A 16 8.11 -11.32 -23.90
CA GLY A 16 8.76 -12.56 -23.48
C GLY A 16 9.35 -12.56 -22.06
N ALA A 17 9.05 -11.56 -21.22
CA ALA A 17 9.58 -11.49 -19.86
C ALA A 17 8.77 -12.37 -18.91
N SER A 18 9.47 -13.04 -17.99
CA SER A 18 8.86 -13.81 -16.89
C SER A 18 8.13 -12.92 -15.88
N GLU A 19 8.46 -11.62 -15.88
CA GLU A 19 7.91 -10.62 -14.98
C GLU A 19 7.74 -9.27 -15.70
N ILE A 20 6.63 -8.58 -15.47
CA ILE A 20 6.32 -7.31 -16.17
C ILE A 20 5.81 -6.26 -15.16
N PRO A 21 6.42 -5.05 -15.10
CA PRO A 21 5.91 -3.95 -14.30
C PRO A 21 4.63 -3.37 -14.94
N VAL A 22 3.52 -3.41 -14.21
CA VAL A 22 2.20 -2.89 -14.64
C VAL A 22 1.53 -2.15 -13.49
N LEU A 23 1.12 -0.90 -13.73
CA LEU A 23 0.41 -0.04 -12.76
C LEU A 23 1.12 0.05 -11.39
N GLY A 24 2.46 0.00 -11.43
CA GLY A 24 3.34 0.09 -10.26
C GLY A 24 3.50 -1.20 -9.44
N CYS A 25 2.93 -2.31 -9.90
CA CYS A 25 3.12 -3.67 -9.38
C CYS A 25 3.95 -4.46 -10.38
N LEU A 26 4.51 -5.57 -9.93
CA LEU A 26 5.20 -6.53 -10.78
C LEU A 26 4.29 -7.74 -11.01
N VAL A 27 3.86 -7.95 -12.25
CA VAL A 27 3.06 -9.10 -12.65
C VAL A 27 4.02 -10.25 -12.95
N VAL A 28 3.83 -11.37 -12.26
CA VAL A 28 4.62 -12.60 -12.42
C VAL A 28 3.68 -13.76 -12.78
N LYS A 29 4.23 -14.87 -13.26
CA LYS A 29 3.44 -16.05 -13.68
C LYS A 29 2.36 -16.49 -12.67
N ASN A 30 2.65 -16.35 -11.37
CA ASN A 30 1.81 -16.88 -10.29
C ASN A 30 1.04 -15.79 -9.52
N GLY A 31 1.15 -14.52 -9.90
CA GLY A 31 0.66 -13.46 -9.03
C GLY A 31 1.03 -12.04 -9.43
N VAL A 32 0.63 -11.11 -8.58
CA VAL A 32 1.06 -9.73 -8.58
C VAL A 32 1.85 -9.49 -7.30
N ARG A 33 3.10 -9.03 -7.44
CA ARG A 33 3.95 -8.66 -6.30
C ARG A 33 4.11 -7.14 -6.22
N PRO A 34 4.32 -6.58 -5.01
CA PRO A 34 4.82 -5.22 -4.85
C PRO A 34 6.07 -4.98 -5.71
N ASP A 35 6.20 -3.75 -6.22
CA ASP A 35 7.45 -3.31 -6.84
C ASP A 35 8.57 -3.31 -5.78
N PRO A 36 9.68 -4.05 -5.98
CA PRO A 36 10.75 -4.16 -4.99
C PRO A 36 11.46 -2.83 -4.72
N GLY A 37 11.49 -1.92 -5.69
CA GLY A 37 11.99 -0.56 -5.50
C GLY A 37 11.11 0.24 -4.54
N LYS A 38 9.78 0.14 -4.66
CA LYS A 38 8.86 0.77 -3.69
C LYS A 38 8.96 0.16 -2.30
N VAL A 39 9.08 -1.17 -2.21
CA VAL A 39 9.28 -1.87 -0.92
C VAL A 39 10.58 -1.40 -0.28
N ARG A 40 11.68 -1.30 -1.05
CA ARG A 40 12.95 -0.80 -0.54
C ARG A 40 12.84 0.63 0.00
N VAL A 41 12.20 1.53 -0.75
CA VAL A 41 11.97 2.91 -0.32
C VAL A 41 11.18 2.97 0.99
N ILE A 42 10.17 2.11 1.16
CA ILE A 42 9.41 2.03 2.42
C ILE A 42 10.29 1.49 3.54
N ASN A 43 11.10 0.47 3.30
CA ASN A 43 11.98 -0.13 4.30
C ASN A 43 13.06 0.87 4.80
N GLU A 44 13.64 1.62 3.88
CA GLU A 44 14.66 2.64 4.15
C GLU A 44 14.08 3.96 4.67
N TRP A 45 12.75 4.11 4.69
CA TRP A 45 12.08 5.34 5.11
C TRP A 45 12.40 5.66 6.57
N THR A 46 12.99 6.82 6.82
CA THR A 46 13.30 7.31 8.18
C THR A 46 12.05 7.81 8.89
N THR A 47 12.04 7.81 10.23
CA THR A 47 10.93 8.37 11.00
C THR A 47 10.59 9.79 10.51
N PRO A 48 9.33 10.05 10.09
CA PRO A 48 8.92 11.37 9.66
C PRO A 48 9.15 12.41 10.75
N SER A 49 9.67 13.57 10.37
CA SER A 49 9.91 14.70 11.28
C SER A 49 8.81 15.75 11.22
N ASN A 50 7.91 15.67 10.24
CA ASN A 50 6.83 16.62 10.02
C ASN A 50 5.63 16.01 9.27
N VAL A 51 4.52 16.75 9.27
CA VAL A 51 3.25 16.35 8.63
C VAL A 51 3.42 16.09 7.13
N LYS A 52 4.30 16.82 6.44
CA LYS A 52 4.51 16.66 4.99
C LYS A 52 5.18 15.31 4.70
N GLU A 53 6.23 14.96 5.43
CA GLU A 53 6.91 13.66 5.32
C GLU A 53 5.97 12.52 5.69
N LEU A 54 5.15 12.69 6.72
CA LEU A 54 4.16 11.68 7.10
C LEU A 54 3.11 11.46 5.99
N ARG A 55 2.63 12.53 5.33
CA ARG A 55 1.74 12.39 4.16
C ARG A 55 2.41 11.70 3.00
N GLN A 56 3.69 11.98 2.74
CA GLN A 56 4.44 11.32 1.68
C GLN A 56 4.58 9.82 1.96
N PHE A 57 4.93 9.46 3.20
CA PHE A 57 4.99 8.07 3.64
C PHE A 57 3.63 7.38 3.49
N LEU A 58 2.55 7.95 4.05
CA LEU A 58 1.22 7.36 3.99
C LEU A 58 0.68 7.27 2.56
N GLY A 59 1.00 8.23 1.69
CA GLY A 59 0.67 8.18 0.27
C GLY A 59 1.32 6.97 -0.42
N LEU A 60 2.59 6.70 -0.12
CA LEU A 60 3.29 5.52 -0.65
C LEU A 60 2.80 4.22 0.01
N ALA A 61 2.58 4.21 1.32
CA ALA A 61 2.07 3.07 2.06
C ALA A 61 0.65 2.67 1.58
N THR A 62 -0.17 3.63 1.17
CA THR A 62 -1.49 3.37 0.55
C THR A 62 -1.38 2.58 -0.76
N TYR A 63 -0.23 2.64 -1.44
CA TYR A 63 0.01 1.79 -2.61
C TYR A 63 0.05 0.28 -2.24
N LEU A 64 0.53 -0.02 -1.03
CA LEU A 64 0.84 -1.36 -0.55
C LEU A 64 -0.07 -1.80 0.61
N PHE A 65 -1.05 -0.99 1.04
CA PHE A 65 -1.90 -1.32 2.21
C PHE A 65 -2.67 -2.63 2.04
N LYS A 66 -3.02 -3.01 0.80
CA LYS A 66 -3.75 -4.25 0.49
C LYS A 66 -3.01 -5.52 0.92
N TYR A 67 -1.72 -5.42 1.20
CA TYR A 67 -0.89 -6.51 1.71
C TYR A 67 -0.77 -6.51 3.25
N VAL A 68 -1.31 -5.50 3.93
CA VAL A 68 -1.20 -5.32 5.38
C VAL A 68 -2.56 -5.55 6.04
N SER A 69 -2.63 -6.57 6.90
CA SER A 69 -3.81 -6.82 7.72
C SER A 69 -4.08 -5.66 8.69
N ASN A 70 -5.35 -5.26 8.82
CA ASN A 70 -5.78 -4.17 9.69
C ASN A 70 -4.99 -2.85 9.51
N TYR A 71 -4.63 -2.50 8.27
CA TYR A 71 -3.89 -1.26 7.97
C TYR A 71 -4.57 -0.01 8.55
N ALA A 72 -5.89 0.11 8.41
CA ALA A 72 -6.66 1.25 8.92
C ALA A 72 -6.52 1.41 10.45
N GLY A 73 -6.54 0.31 11.20
CA GLY A 73 -6.30 0.33 12.64
C GLY A 73 -4.87 0.76 12.99
N LYS A 74 -3.87 0.25 12.24
CA LYS A 74 -2.45 0.56 12.46
C LYS A 74 -2.12 2.02 12.17
N ILE A 75 -2.69 2.64 11.14
CA ILE A 75 -2.42 4.04 10.80
C ILE A 75 -3.23 5.05 11.64
N ARG A 76 -4.12 4.59 12.53
CA ARG A 76 -4.98 5.47 13.34
C ARG A 76 -4.19 6.55 14.12
N PRO A 77 -3.14 6.23 14.91
CA PRO A 77 -2.34 7.25 15.59
C PRO A 77 -1.64 8.20 14.61
N LEU A 78 -1.11 7.67 13.50
CA LEU A 78 -0.50 8.50 12.45
C LEU A 78 -1.51 9.45 11.78
N SER A 79 -2.75 9.02 11.64
CA SER A 79 -3.82 9.81 11.01
C SER A 79 -4.28 10.96 11.91
N GLN A 80 -4.10 10.85 13.23
CA GLN A 80 -4.37 11.94 14.16
C GLN A 80 -3.41 13.11 13.95
N LEU A 81 -2.13 12.82 13.66
CA LEU A 81 -1.11 13.84 13.33
C LEU A 81 -1.36 14.59 12.02
N LEU A 82 -2.27 14.08 11.17
CA LEU A 82 -2.62 14.73 9.90
C LEU A 82 -3.76 15.75 10.01
N LYS A 83 -4.44 15.82 11.15
CA LYS A 83 -5.57 16.73 11.36
C LYS A 83 -5.09 18.19 11.36
N LYS A 84 -5.92 19.09 10.83
CA LYS A 84 -5.57 20.51 10.60
C LYS A 84 -5.14 21.27 11.87
N GLU A 85 -5.63 20.84 13.04
CA GLU A 85 -5.39 21.48 14.34
C GLU A 85 -4.49 20.63 15.26
N ALA A 86 -3.99 19.49 14.79
CA ALA A 86 -3.12 18.65 15.61
C ALA A 86 -1.74 19.29 15.76
N ALA A 87 -1.28 19.40 17.01
CA ALA A 87 0.13 19.63 17.28
C ALA A 87 0.95 18.43 16.75
N TRP A 88 2.12 18.73 16.19
CA TRP A 88 3.05 17.67 15.80
C TRP A 88 3.71 17.11 17.07
N ASP A 89 3.16 16.02 17.58
CA ASP A 89 3.68 15.30 18.74
C ASP A 89 3.90 13.82 18.37
N TRP A 90 5.15 13.46 18.11
CA TRP A 90 5.51 12.10 17.71
C TRP A 90 5.65 11.20 18.95
N THR A 91 4.54 10.59 19.36
CA THR A 91 4.49 9.72 20.53
C THR A 91 5.07 8.32 20.27
N ALA A 92 5.32 7.56 21.34
CA ALA A 92 5.73 6.15 21.24
C ALA A 92 4.71 5.30 20.46
N GLU A 93 3.42 5.61 20.58
CA GLU A 93 2.33 4.96 19.82
C GLU A 93 2.43 5.25 18.32
N CYS A 94 2.83 6.47 17.94
CA CYS A 94 3.09 6.84 16.55
C CYS A 94 4.27 6.06 15.99
N GLN A 95 5.37 5.93 16.76
CA GLN A 95 6.53 5.15 16.36
C GLN A 95 6.16 3.67 16.18
N GLN A 96 5.47 3.07 17.14
CA GLN A 96 5.03 1.68 17.06
C GLN A 96 4.12 1.43 15.85
N ALA A 97 3.19 2.35 15.58
CA ALA A 97 2.33 2.29 14.40
C ALA A 97 3.12 2.40 13.09
N PHE A 98 4.08 3.32 13.03
CA PHE A 98 4.95 3.49 11.87
C PHE A 98 5.76 2.21 11.58
N ASP A 99 6.36 1.62 12.61
CA ASP A 99 7.15 0.39 12.49
C ASP A 99 6.27 -0.81 12.11
N ALA A 100 5.08 -0.94 12.70
CA ALA A 100 4.13 -2.00 12.35
C ALA A 100 3.64 -1.89 10.89
N VAL A 101 3.47 -0.67 10.39
CA VAL A 101 3.14 -0.43 8.98
C VAL A 101 4.32 -0.78 8.09
N LYS A 102 5.54 -0.31 8.40
CA LYS A 102 6.75 -0.69 7.64
C LYS A 102 6.91 -2.20 7.59
N GLN A 103 6.85 -2.88 8.73
CA GLN A 103 7.00 -4.32 8.82
C GLN A 103 5.95 -5.04 7.93
N GLY A 104 4.67 -4.69 8.07
CA GLY A 104 3.62 -5.31 7.26
C GLY A 104 3.79 -5.09 5.75
N LEU A 105 4.29 -3.93 5.33
CA LEU A 105 4.51 -3.63 3.91
C LEU A 105 5.76 -4.34 3.35
N THR A 106 6.71 -4.70 4.22
CA THR A 106 7.96 -5.38 3.85
C THR A 106 7.79 -6.91 3.85
N GLU A 107 6.95 -7.43 4.75
CA GLU A 107 6.59 -8.86 4.84
C GLU A 107 5.45 -9.26 3.88
N ALA A 108 4.90 -8.29 3.13
CA ALA A 108 3.79 -8.45 2.21
C ALA A 108 3.96 -9.66 1.25
N PRO A 109 3.09 -10.68 1.32
CA PRO A 109 3.16 -11.84 0.43
C PRO A 109 2.72 -11.49 -0.99
N ILE A 110 3.09 -12.35 -1.96
CA ILE A 110 2.60 -12.27 -3.34
C ILE A 110 1.07 -12.37 -3.33
N LEU A 111 0.37 -11.37 -3.89
CA LEU A 111 -1.07 -11.48 -4.14
C LEU A 111 -1.26 -12.43 -5.31
N ALA A 112 -1.93 -13.57 -5.09
CA ALA A 112 -2.30 -14.47 -6.18
C ALA A 112 -3.19 -13.73 -7.19
N VAL A 113 -3.03 -14.05 -8.49
CA VAL A 113 -3.96 -13.56 -9.51
C VAL A 113 -5.35 -14.09 -9.19
N ALA A 114 -6.35 -13.22 -9.27
CA ALA A 114 -7.75 -13.57 -9.11
C ALA A 114 -8.13 -14.69 -10.09
N ASP A 115 -8.40 -15.89 -9.57
CA ASP A 115 -8.92 -17.02 -10.33
C ASP A 115 -10.42 -16.80 -10.55
N GLN A 116 -10.82 -16.46 -11.77
CA GLN A 116 -12.21 -16.18 -12.13
C GLN A 116 -13.13 -17.40 -12.03
N HIS A 117 -12.57 -18.61 -11.87
CA HIS A 117 -13.34 -19.84 -11.67
C HIS A 117 -13.57 -20.19 -10.20
N ARG A 118 -13.05 -19.38 -9.27
CA ARG A 118 -13.28 -19.55 -7.83
C ARG A 118 -14.24 -18.47 -7.30
N PRO A 119 -15.07 -18.80 -6.29
CA PRO A 119 -15.89 -17.80 -5.62
C PRO A 119 -14.99 -16.77 -4.92
N PHE A 120 -15.34 -15.49 -5.10
CA PHE A 120 -14.70 -14.40 -4.38
C PHE A 120 -15.37 -14.21 -3.03
N HIS A 121 -14.57 -14.11 -1.95
CA HIS A 121 -15.07 -13.79 -0.62
C HIS A 121 -14.68 -12.36 -0.25
N ILE A 122 -15.67 -11.51 -0.02
CA ILE A 122 -15.47 -10.15 0.48
C ILE A 122 -15.68 -10.19 2.00
N VAL A 123 -14.60 -9.99 2.77
CA VAL A 123 -14.69 -9.87 4.23
C VAL A 123 -14.69 -8.39 4.60
N CYS A 124 -15.81 -7.92 5.14
CA CYS A 124 -15.93 -6.58 5.68
C CYS A 124 -15.89 -6.65 7.21
N ALA A 125 -14.85 -6.12 7.84
CA ALA A 125 -14.77 -6.03 9.30
C ALA A 125 -15.27 -4.66 9.76
N LEU A 126 -16.35 -4.63 10.54
CA LEU A 126 -16.82 -3.43 11.24
C LEU A 126 -16.10 -3.35 12.60
N MET A 127 -15.45 -2.22 12.90
CA MET A 127 -14.96 -1.95 14.26
C MET A 127 -16.16 -1.65 15.16
N HIS A 128 -16.42 -2.50 16.15
CA HIS A 128 -17.38 -2.23 17.21
C HIS A 128 -16.79 -1.15 18.13
N GLU A 129 -17.28 0.09 18.04
CA GLU A 129 -16.99 1.13 19.02
C GLU A 129 -17.89 0.88 20.24
N SER A 130 -17.38 0.10 21.21
CA SER A 130 -18.01 -0.04 22.52
C SER A 130 -17.85 1.28 23.28
N ARG A 131 -18.88 2.14 23.19
CA ARG A 131 -19.08 3.26 24.13
C ARG A 131 -19.44 2.66 25.49
N GLY A 132 -18.51 2.71 26.43
CA GLY A 132 -18.78 2.45 27.84
C GLY A 132 -19.64 3.57 28.41
N THR A 133 -20.70 3.16 29.12
CA THR A 133 -21.60 3.93 29.98
C THR A 133 -20.89 4.68 31.08
#